data_AF-A0AAV4D9N3-F1
#
_entry.id   AF-A0AAV4D9N3-F1
#
_cell.length_a   1.000
_cell.length_b   1.000
_cell.length_c   1.000
_cell.angle_alpha   90.00
_cell.angle_beta   90.00
_cell.angle_gamma   90.00
#
_symmetry.space_group_name_H-M   'P 1'
#
loop_
_entity.id
_entity.type
_entity.pdbx_description
1 polymer ?
#
loop_
_entity_poly.entity_id
_entity_poly.type
_entity_poly.pdbx_seq_one_letter_code
_entity_poly.pdbx_strand_id
1 'polypeptide(L)'
;MLTGTAPRATRTRATNVSLEMDYSCICGRRFATERGMKIHRTKIGCLSMSSQQQRTAIADKTKFRKAIGRSDSKTVLKIDSLLGKSTLERKLATFGDIVYQTCLGTFGAKQHQTKCPPQRSRRQLEIDTLRKQKRKLKKQIRAASSEETNGLLVIWRQLTAVHSALSRAEPARKKRSQKRKNQERFMRDPFQFARQLFQQPKSGTLTVDREELETHLKKTYFRSH
;
A
#
# COMPACT_ATOMS: atom_id res chain seq x y z
N MET A 1 21.31 39.44 -43.04
CA MET A 1 21.22 40.46 -41.98
C MET A 1 20.97 39.75 -40.65
N LEU A 2 22.05 39.47 -39.93
CA LEU A 2 22.07 38.77 -38.63
C LEU A 2 21.91 39.80 -37.51
N THR A 3 21.00 39.59 -36.55
CA THR A 3 21.10 40.24 -35.23
C THR A 3 20.87 39.19 -34.13
N GLY A 4 21.97 38.74 -33.54
CA GLY A 4 21.99 37.88 -32.36
C GLY A 4 21.78 38.71 -31.10
N THR A 5 20.88 38.25 -30.23
CA THR A 5 20.64 38.79 -28.90
C THR A 5 21.64 38.17 -27.90
N ALA A 6 22.39 39.04 -27.21
CA ALA A 6 23.40 38.67 -26.23
C ALA A 6 22.77 38.13 -24.92
N PRO A 7 23.39 37.15 -24.24
CA PRO A 7 22.91 36.65 -22.96
C PRO A 7 23.34 37.54 -21.78
N ARG A 8 22.41 37.67 -20.83
CA ARG A 8 22.44 38.49 -19.62
C ARG A 8 23.42 37.93 -18.58
N ALA A 9 24.44 38.71 -18.24
CA ALA A 9 25.42 38.38 -17.21
C ALA A 9 24.79 38.37 -15.80
N THR A 10 24.84 37.22 -15.12
CA THR A 10 24.52 37.09 -13.70
C THR A 10 25.77 37.27 -12.86
N ARG A 11 25.76 38.34 -12.08
CA ARG A 11 26.78 38.74 -11.10
C ARG A 11 26.96 37.63 -10.05
N THR A 12 28.06 36.87 -10.10
CA THR A 12 28.46 35.95 -9.04
C THR A 12 29.48 36.65 -8.14
N ARG A 13 29.07 36.90 -6.89
CA ARG A 13 29.90 37.46 -5.82
C ARG A 13 30.79 36.33 -5.29
N ALA A 14 32.03 36.26 -5.76
CA ALA A 14 33.02 35.33 -5.24
C ALA A 14 33.62 35.92 -3.95
N THR A 15 33.02 35.60 -2.80
CA THR A 15 33.72 35.71 -1.51
C THR A 15 34.62 34.48 -1.38
N ASN A 16 35.92 34.75 -1.53
CA ASN A 16 37.01 33.83 -1.25
C ASN A 16 37.02 33.56 0.26
N VAL A 17 36.42 32.45 0.67
CA VAL A 17 36.61 31.86 2.00
C VAL A 17 37.01 30.42 1.73
N SER A 18 38.29 30.12 1.95
CA SER A 18 38.81 28.77 2.08
C SER A 18 38.09 28.09 3.24
N LEU A 19 36.91 27.53 2.96
CA LEU A 19 36.18 26.70 3.90
C LEU A 19 36.79 25.30 3.83
N GLU A 20 37.51 24.94 4.89
CA GLU A 20 37.97 23.58 5.15
C GLU A 20 36.81 22.59 4.93
N MET A 21 37.02 21.67 3.99
CA MET A 21 36.02 20.66 3.62
C MET A 21 36.05 19.49 4.61
N ASP A 22 35.35 19.67 5.73
CA ASP A 22 35.46 18.80 6.90
C ASP A 22 34.52 17.59 6.91
N TYR A 23 33.64 17.43 5.92
CA TYR A 23 32.63 16.37 5.95
C TYR A 23 33.04 15.17 5.08
N SER A 24 33.83 14.27 5.67
CA SER A 24 34.22 12.99 5.06
C SER A 24 33.23 11.86 5.37
N CYS A 25 32.92 11.05 4.35
CA CYS A 25 32.19 9.79 4.51
C CYS A 25 33.16 8.60 4.65
N ILE A 26 32.72 7.51 5.29
CA ILE A 26 33.47 6.25 5.43
C ILE A 26 33.89 5.62 4.09
N CYS A 27 33.26 6.01 2.98
CA CYS A 27 33.66 5.58 1.64
C CYS A 27 34.81 6.43 1.04
N GLY A 28 35.41 7.34 1.81
CA GLY A 28 36.49 8.22 1.38
C GLY A 28 36.07 9.49 0.64
N ARG A 29 34.78 9.67 0.33
CA ARG A 29 34.28 10.89 -0.34
C ARG A 29 34.17 12.07 0.62
N ARG A 30 34.58 13.25 0.17
CA ARG A 30 34.46 14.53 0.90
C ARG A 30 33.33 15.37 0.33
N PHE A 31 32.65 16.11 1.18
CA PHE A 31 31.50 16.94 0.80
C PHE A 31 31.67 18.36 1.33
N ALA A 32 31.23 19.32 0.53
CA ALA A 32 31.22 20.74 0.90
C ALA A 32 30.24 21.07 2.04
N THR A 33 29.23 20.22 2.26
CA THR A 33 28.20 20.44 3.26
C THR A 33 27.82 19.13 3.95
N GLU A 34 27.48 19.22 5.24
CA GLU A 34 27.00 18.09 6.05
C GLU A 34 25.74 17.44 5.44
N ARG A 35 24.83 18.26 4.88
CA ARG A 35 23.62 17.79 4.19
C ARG A 35 23.96 16.93 2.97
N GLY A 36 24.95 17.32 2.17
CA GLY A 36 25.42 16.55 1.02
C GLY A 36 25.93 15.17 1.44
N MET A 37 26.75 15.13 2.49
CA MET A 37 27.24 13.87 3.08
C MET A 37 26.09 12.99 3.60
N LYS A 38 25.11 13.55 4.34
CA LYS A 38 23.95 12.80 4.86
C LYS A 38 23.10 12.19 3.75
N ILE A 39 22.87 12.91 2.64
CA ILE A 39 22.16 12.39 1.46
C ILE A 39 22.94 11.24 0.83
N HIS A 40 24.26 11.38 0.71
CA HIS A 40 25.11 10.31 0.19
C HIS A 40 25.04 9.03 1.06
N ARG A 41 25.19 9.15 2.38
CA ARG A 41 25.11 8.01 3.32
C ARG A 41 23.78 7.26 3.19
N THR A 42 22.68 7.99 3.06
CA THR A 42 21.33 7.40 2.99
C THR A 42 20.97 6.84 1.62
N LYS A 43 21.40 7.48 0.52
CA LYS A 43 21.10 6.99 -0.83
C LYS A 43 21.97 5.82 -1.26
N ILE A 44 23.25 5.81 -0.87
CA ILE A 44 24.23 4.79 -1.32
C ILE A 44 24.42 3.69 -0.26
N GLY A 45 23.82 3.83 0.93
CA GLY A 45 23.96 2.86 2.00
C GLY A 45 25.31 2.93 2.72
N CYS A 46 26.07 4.03 2.58
CA CYS A 46 27.32 4.28 3.30
C CYS A 46 27.08 4.72 4.76
N LEU A 47 26.17 4.05 5.46
CA LEU A 47 25.95 4.25 6.90
C LEU A 47 26.98 3.44 7.67
N SER A 48 27.70 4.09 8.59
CA SER A 48 28.50 3.40 9.60
C SER A 48 27.59 2.43 10.37
N MET A 49 28.08 1.22 10.64
CA MET A 49 27.37 0.13 11.33
C MET A 49 26.74 0.50 12.70
N SER A 50 27.00 1.70 13.24
CA SER A 50 26.62 2.13 14.59
C SER A 50 25.43 3.09 14.72
N SER A 51 24.80 3.56 13.64
CA SER A 51 23.73 4.59 13.73
C SER A 51 22.40 4.23 13.07
N GLN A 52 22.03 2.95 13.09
CA GLN A 52 20.65 2.51 12.86
C GLN A 52 19.91 2.30 14.20
N GLN A 53 19.67 3.35 14.98
CA GLN A 53 18.48 3.36 15.84
C GLN A 53 17.29 3.74 14.96
N GLN A 54 16.82 2.75 14.20
CA GLN A 54 15.53 2.82 13.56
C GLN A 54 14.46 2.80 14.64
N ARG A 55 13.54 3.77 14.64
CA ARG A 55 12.19 3.56 15.16
C ARG A 55 11.54 2.47 14.30
N THR A 56 11.75 1.22 14.67
CA THR A 56 10.94 0.11 14.17
C THR A 56 9.73 0.00 15.07
N ALA A 57 8.57 0.48 14.58
CA ALA A 57 7.36 -0.30 14.84
C ALA A 57 7.68 -1.70 14.32
N ILE A 58 7.57 -2.70 15.20
CA ILE A 58 7.85 -4.09 14.90
C ILE A 58 6.81 -4.53 13.87
N ALA A 59 7.14 -4.32 12.60
CA ALA A 59 6.55 -5.03 11.49
C ALA A 59 7.31 -6.34 11.43
N ASP A 60 6.69 -7.40 11.96
CA ASP A 60 7.17 -8.76 11.80
C ASP A 60 7.31 -9.05 10.31
N LYS A 61 8.55 -8.93 9.84
CA LYS A 61 8.99 -9.55 8.61
C LYS A 61 8.92 -11.03 8.91
N THR A 62 7.84 -11.68 8.49
CA THR A 62 7.82 -13.13 8.31
C THR A 62 8.90 -13.45 7.30
N LYS A 63 10.12 -13.67 7.80
CA LYS A 63 11.08 -14.53 7.15
C LYS A 63 10.32 -15.82 6.94
N PHE A 64 9.92 -16.11 5.71
CA PHE A 64 9.61 -17.47 5.30
C PHE A 64 10.94 -18.23 5.33
N ARG A 65 11.47 -18.44 6.54
CA ARG A 65 12.43 -19.48 6.79
C ARG A 65 11.71 -20.73 6.39
N LYS A 66 12.29 -21.44 5.43
CA LYS A 66 11.94 -22.80 5.05
C LYS A 66 12.17 -23.69 6.27
N ALA A 67 11.31 -23.60 7.28
CA ALA A 67 11.22 -24.49 8.41
C ALA A 67 10.37 -25.69 7.97
N ILE A 68 10.86 -26.38 6.95
CA ILE A 68 10.43 -27.75 6.69
C ILE A 68 11.22 -28.58 7.69
N GLY A 69 10.55 -29.09 8.71
CA GLY A 69 11.11 -30.12 9.60
C GLY A 69 11.41 -29.68 11.03
N ARG A 70 10.37 -29.40 11.80
CA ARG A 70 10.29 -29.94 13.16
C ARG A 70 8.82 -30.05 13.54
N SER A 71 8.22 -31.19 13.24
CA SER A 71 6.94 -31.55 13.85
C SER A 71 7.18 -31.52 15.36
N ASP A 72 6.43 -30.71 16.11
CA ASP A 72 6.54 -30.71 17.56
C ASP A 72 6.28 -32.14 18.04
N SER A 73 7.29 -32.80 18.62
CA SER A 73 7.18 -34.21 19.03
C SER A 73 5.93 -34.47 19.90
N LYS A 74 5.50 -33.45 20.66
CA LYS A 74 4.28 -33.46 21.46
C LYS A 74 2.98 -33.54 20.64
N THR A 75 2.92 -32.93 19.45
CA THR A 75 1.71 -32.97 18.59
C THR A 75 1.57 -34.33 17.92
N VAL A 76 2.68 -34.92 17.47
CA VAL A 76 2.70 -36.27 16.88
C VAL A 76 2.29 -37.31 17.92
N LEU A 77 2.87 -37.28 19.12
CA LEU A 77 2.50 -38.18 20.22
C LEU A 77 1.02 -38.05 20.62
N LYS A 78 0.46 -36.83 20.56
CA LYS A 78 -0.96 -36.60 20.83
C LYS A 78 -1.85 -37.22 19.75
N ILE A 79 -1.51 -37.07 18.48
CA ILE A 79 -2.26 -37.69 17.37
C ILE A 79 -2.21 -39.22 17.48
N ASP A 80 -1.04 -39.80 17.74
CA ASP A 80 -0.88 -41.25 17.89
C ASP A 80 -1.69 -41.81 19.08
N SER A 81 -1.72 -41.08 20.21
CA SER A 81 -2.52 -41.45 21.38
C SER A 81 -4.04 -41.46 21.09
N LEU A 82 -4.52 -40.52 20.27
CA LEU A 82 -5.94 -40.39 19.92
C LEU A 82 -6.39 -41.44 18.89
N LEU A 83 -5.47 -41.87 18.02
CA LEU A 83 -5.73 -42.97 17.08
C LEU A 83 -5.73 -44.34 17.77
N GLY A 84 -4.93 -44.50 18.83
CA GLY A 84 -4.93 -45.67 19.71
C GLY A 84 -4.83 -47.03 19.00
N LYS A 85 -5.30 -48.09 19.67
CA LYS A 85 -5.40 -49.46 19.12
C LYS A 85 -6.73 -49.70 18.40
N SER A 86 -7.18 -48.75 17.58
CA SER A 86 -8.37 -48.91 16.74
C SER A 86 -8.07 -49.69 15.45
N THR A 87 -9.11 -50.21 14.81
CA THR A 87 -9.00 -50.87 13.50
C THR A 87 -8.54 -49.88 12.42
N LEU A 88 -7.83 -50.38 11.40
CA LEU A 88 -7.27 -49.55 10.32
C LEU A 88 -8.34 -48.67 9.65
N GLU A 89 -9.51 -49.24 9.38
CA GLU A 89 -10.63 -48.53 8.75
C GLU A 89 -11.10 -47.34 9.60
N ARG A 90 -11.19 -47.51 10.92
CA ARG A 90 -11.59 -46.45 11.84
C ARG A 90 -10.51 -45.37 11.95
N LYS A 91 -9.22 -45.75 11.86
CA LYS A 91 -8.12 -44.79 11.78
C LYS A 91 -8.21 -43.95 10.52
N LEU A 92 -8.39 -44.57 9.36
CA LEU A 92 -8.51 -43.84 8.09
C LEU A 92 -9.71 -42.90 8.08
N ALA A 93 -10.86 -43.32 8.64
CA ALA A 93 -12.06 -42.50 8.72
C ALA A 93 -11.91 -41.27 9.64
N THR A 94 -11.14 -41.38 10.74
CA THR A 94 -11.06 -40.33 11.78
C THR A 94 -9.75 -39.54 11.78
N PHE A 95 -8.74 -39.99 11.04
CA PHE A 95 -7.40 -39.38 11.00
C PHE A 95 -7.45 -37.91 10.59
N GLY A 96 -8.19 -37.59 9.53
CA GLY A 96 -8.32 -36.22 9.03
C GLY A 96 -8.88 -35.26 10.10
N ASP A 97 -9.93 -35.68 10.80
CA ASP A 97 -10.57 -34.89 11.84
C ASP A 97 -9.65 -34.72 13.05
N ILE A 98 -8.97 -35.78 13.49
CA ILE A 98 -8.04 -35.72 14.62
C ILE A 98 -6.88 -34.78 14.33
N VAL A 99 -6.30 -34.86 13.12
CA VAL A 99 -5.23 -33.96 12.68
C VAL A 99 -5.74 -32.53 12.64
N TYR A 100 -6.92 -32.31 12.06
CA TYR A 100 -7.51 -30.97 11.97
C TYR A 100 -7.78 -30.37 13.36
N GLN A 101 -8.43 -31.10 14.26
CA GLN A 101 -8.73 -30.63 15.62
C GLN A 101 -7.47 -30.40 16.45
N THR A 102 -6.47 -31.28 16.33
CA THR A 102 -5.19 -31.13 17.03
C THR A 102 -4.45 -29.88 16.55
N CYS A 103 -4.38 -29.67 15.24
CA CYS A 103 -3.80 -28.46 14.65
C CYS A 103 -4.60 -27.19 15.00
N LEU A 104 -5.93 -27.29 15.02
CA LEU A 104 -6.82 -26.18 15.39
C LEU A 104 -6.61 -25.75 16.84
N GLY A 105 -6.48 -26.71 17.77
CA GLY A 105 -6.24 -26.41 19.19
C GLY A 105 -4.82 -25.92 19.50
N THR A 106 -3.83 -26.31 18.69
CA THR A 106 -2.42 -25.93 18.89
C THR A 106 -2.05 -24.62 18.21
N PHE A 107 -2.52 -24.41 16.98
CA PHE A 107 -2.16 -23.25 16.16
C PHE A 107 -3.29 -22.22 16.03
N GLY A 108 -4.51 -22.59 16.41
CA GLY A 108 -5.70 -21.75 16.23
C GLY A 108 -6.20 -21.73 14.78
N ALA A 109 -7.42 -21.23 14.60
CA ALA A 109 -7.93 -20.92 13.28
C ALA A 109 -7.28 -19.63 12.76
N LYS A 110 -6.89 -19.62 11.48
CA LYS A 110 -6.49 -18.37 10.82
C LYS A 110 -7.71 -17.46 10.76
N GLN A 111 -7.78 -16.51 11.70
CA GLN A 111 -8.83 -15.51 11.70
C GLN A 111 -8.77 -14.72 10.40
N HIS A 112 -9.91 -14.62 9.73
CA HIS A 112 -10.03 -13.76 8.57
C HIS A 112 -9.92 -12.33 9.10
N GLN A 113 -8.74 -11.72 8.94
CA GLN A 113 -8.54 -10.34 9.34
C GLN A 113 -9.62 -9.50 8.64
N THR A 114 -10.55 -8.96 9.42
CA THR A 114 -11.54 -8.04 8.89
C THR A 114 -10.74 -6.83 8.41
N LYS A 115 -10.79 -6.57 7.11
CA LYS A 115 -10.06 -5.42 6.54
C LYS A 115 -10.57 -4.18 7.26
N CYS A 116 -9.69 -3.48 7.98
CA CYS A 116 -10.06 -2.21 8.58
C CYS A 116 -10.59 -1.30 7.47
N PRO A 117 -11.73 -0.61 7.69
CA PRO A 117 -12.28 0.26 6.69
C PRO A 117 -11.24 1.31 6.28
N PRO A 118 -11.11 1.63 4.98
CA PRO A 118 -10.10 2.56 4.52
C PRO A 118 -10.27 3.91 5.22
N GLN A 119 -9.28 4.27 6.04
CA GLN A 119 -9.28 5.55 6.73
C GLN A 119 -9.13 6.71 5.73
N ARG A 120 -9.87 7.80 5.98
CA ARG A 120 -9.81 8.99 5.13
C ARG A 120 -8.43 9.63 5.24
N SER A 121 -7.87 10.03 4.11
CA SER A 121 -6.60 10.77 4.10
C SER A 121 -6.80 12.15 4.74
N ARG A 122 -5.72 12.73 5.28
CA ARG A 122 -5.74 14.11 5.83
C ARG A 122 -6.41 15.12 4.87
N ARG A 123 -6.12 15.02 3.57
CA ARG A 123 -6.73 15.88 2.54
C ARG A 123 -8.23 15.64 2.35
N GLN A 124 -8.68 14.39 2.45
CA GLN A 124 -10.12 14.08 2.38
C GLN A 124 -10.86 14.66 3.59
N LEU A 125 -10.26 14.57 4.79
CA LEU A 125 -10.80 15.20 5.99
C LEU A 125 -10.91 16.71 5.82
N GLU A 126 -9.86 17.36 5.29
CA GLU A 126 -9.83 18.80 5.04
C GLU A 126 -10.84 19.26 3.97
N ILE A 127 -11.05 18.45 2.93
CA ILE A 127 -12.14 18.70 1.96
C ILE A 127 -13.50 18.64 2.66
N ASP A 128 -13.72 17.67 3.56
CA ASP A 128 -14.97 17.53 4.29
C ASP A 128 -15.20 18.66 5.30
N THR A 129 -14.16 19.14 5.98
CA THR A 129 -14.26 20.32 6.86
C THR A 129 -14.63 21.56 6.05
N LEU A 130 -13.99 21.80 4.90
CA LEU A 130 -14.32 22.91 4.00
C LEU A 130 -15.76 22.83 3.48
N ARG A 131 -16.27 21.63 3.18
CA ARG A 131 -17.69 21.44 2.81
C ARG A 131 -18.63 21.86 3.96
N LYS A 132 -18.33 21.48 5.20
CA LYS A 132 -19.12 21.86 6.38
C LYS A 132 -19.08 23.38 6.60
N GLN A 133 -17.89 23.98 6.56
CA GLN A 133 -17.71 25.43 6.71
C GLN A 133 -18.47 26.21 5.65
N LYS A 134 -18.34 25.85 4.37
CA LYS A 134 -19.09 26.48 3.28
C LYS A 134 -20.60 26.35 3.44
N ARG A 135 -21.10 25.19 3.89
CA ARG A 135 -22.53 24.99 4.17
C ARG A 135 -23.01 25.89 5.29
N LYS A 136 -22.24 25.99 6.40
CA LYS A 136 -22.55 26.90 7.52
C LYS A 136 -22.56 28.35 7.07
N LEU A 137 -21.55 28.78 6.33
CA LEU A 137 -21.45 30.15 5.82
C LEU A 137 -22.60 30.48 4.86
N LYS A 138 -23.01 29.54 4.01
CA LYS A 138 -24.18 29.72 3.12
C LYS A 138 -25.50 29.83 3.90
N LYS A 139 -25.59 29.28 5.11
CA LYS A 139 -26.75 29.50 6.00
C LYS A 139 -26.70 30.89 6.62
N GLN A 140 -25.52 31.33 7.09
CA GLN A 140 -25.32 32.66 7.64
C GLN A 140 -25.63 33.76 6.61
N ILE A 141 -25.15 33.62 5.37
CA ILE A 141 -25.44 34.56 4.27
C ILE A 141 -26.95 34.72 4.04
N ARG A 142 -27.75 33.65 4.19
CA ARG A 142 -29.21 33.73 4.01
C ARG A 142 -29.92 34.47 5.15
N ALA A 143 -29.32 34.52 6.34
CA ALA A 143 -29.92 35.11 7.53
C ALA A 143 -29.37 36.51 7.85
N ALA A 144 -28.27 36.91 7.22
CA ALA A 144 -27.55 38.15 7.50
C ALA A 144 -28.19 39.37 6.80
N SER A 145 -27.92 40.55 7.33
CA SER A 145 -28.34 41.84 6.75
C SER A 145 -27.49 42.21 5.52
N SER A 146 -27.95 43.15 4.71
CA SER A 146 -27.28 43.58 3.45
C SER A 146 -25.79 43.89 3.63
N GLU A 147 -25.41 44.56 4.72
CA GLU A 147 -24.02 44.97 4.97
C GLU A 147 -23.12 43.78 5.33
N GLU A 148 -23.62 42.87 6.18
CA GLU A 148 -22.89 41.68 6.63
C GLU A 148 -22.76 40.63 5.51
N THR A 149 -23.72 40.56 4.58
CA THR A 149 -23.67 39.61 3.47
C THR A 149 -22.45 39.82 2.59
N ASN A 150 -22.03 41.06 2.36
CA ASN A 150 -20.84 41.37 1.55
C ASN A 150 -19.57 40.77 2.16
N GLY A 151 -19.36 40.93 3.47
CA GLY A 151 -18.22 40.32 4.18
C GLY A 151 -18.26 38.79 4.15
N LEU A 152 -19.43 38.20 4.38
CA LEU A 152 -19.61 36.75 4.33
C LEU A 152 -19.37 36.18 2.92
N LEU A 153 -19.74 36.89 1.85
CA LEU A 153 -19.50 36.49 0.47
C LEU A 153 -18.00 36.44 0.13
N VAL A 154 -17.20 37.39 0.63
CA VAL A 154 -15.73 37.38 0.45
C VAL A 154 -15.12 36.11 1.05
N ILE A 155 -15.48 35.80 2.30
CA ILE A 155 -15.02 34.59 2.99
C ILE A 155 -15.49 33.33 2.24
N TRP A 156 -16.74 33.32 1.75
CA TRP A 156 -17.28 32.20 0.97
C TRP A 156 -16.50 31.94 -0.31
N ARG A 157 -16.12 33.00 -1.03
CA ARG A 157 -15.30 32.92 -2.25
C ARG A 157 -13.92 32.34 -1.95
N GLN A 158 -13.26 32.82 -0.88
CA GLN A 158 -11.96 32.31 -0.43
C GLN A 158 -12.04 30.81 -0.11
N LEU A 159 -13.00 30.39 0.73
CA LEU A 159 -13.19 28.97 1.06
C LEU A 159 -13.51 28.13 -0.18
N THR A 160 -14.24 28.69 -1.15
CA THR A 160 -14.55 28.01 -2.41
C THR A 160 -13.32 27.82 -3.29
N ALA A 161 -12.45 28.83 -3.37
CA ALA A 161 -11.19 28.74 -4.08
C ALA A 161 -10.31 27.64 -3.47
N VAL A 162 -10.10 27.66 -2.16
CA VAL A 162 -9.30 26.64 -1.44
C VAL A 162 -9.89 25.24 -1.63
N HIS A 163 -11.21 25.07 -1.43
CA HIS A 163 -11.87 23.78 -1.61
C HIS A 163 -11.72 23.24 -3.03
N SER A 164 -11.88 24.08 -4.06
CA SER A 164 -11.75 23.65 -5.46
C SER A 164 -10.31 23.25 -5.79
N ALA A 165 -9.31 24.00 -5.33
CA ALA A 165 -7.90 23.68 -5.48
C ALA A 165 -7.55 22.33 -4.84
N LEU A 166 -7.93 22.12 -3.57
CA LEU A 166 -7.71 20.85 -2.87
C LEU A 166 -8.44 19.68 -3.52
N SER A 167 -9.70 19.89 -3.94
CA SER A 167 -10.51 18.87 -4.59
C SER A 167 -9.94 18.43 -5.94
N ARG A 168 -9.29 19.33 -6.70
CA ARG A 168 -8.59 18.98 -7.95
C ARG A 168 -7.25 18.29 -7.69
N ALA A 169 -6.53 18.72 -6.65
CA ALA A 169 -5.21 18.19 -6.32
C ALA A 169 -5.23 16.71 -5.87
N GLU A 170 -6.28 16.26 -5.17
CA GLU A 170 -6.33 14.89 -4.64
C GLU A 170 -6.50 13.81 -5.73
N PRO A 171 -7.47 13.89 -6.66
CA PRO A 171 -7.56 12.99 -7.81
C PRO A 171 -6.29 13.03 -8.67
N ALA A 172 -5.72 14.21 -8.92
CA ALA A 172 -4.47 14.34 -9.67
C ALA A 172 -3.31 13.60 -8.99
N ARG A 173 -3.22 13.65 -7.65
CA ARG A 173 -2.26 12.86 -6.88
C ARG A 173 -2.53 11.36 -7.02
N LYS A 174 -3.79 10.94 -6.88
CA LYS A 174 -4.18 9.53 -7.01
C LYS A 174 -3.85 8.98 -8.41
N LYS A 175 -4.15 9.73 -9.47
CA LYS A 175 -3.81 9.38 -10.86
C LYS A 175 -2.30 9.22 -11.06
N ARG A 176 -1.49 10.17 -10.55
CA ARG A 176 -0.03 10.08 -10.59
C ARG A 176 0.51 8.86 -9.83
N SER A 177 -0.01 8.61 -8.62
CA SER A 177 0.34 7.44 -7.82
C SER A 177 -0.02 6.14 -8.52
N GLN A 178 -1.21 6.05 -9.11
CA GLN A 178 -1.65 4.86 -9.84
C GLN A 178 -0.82 4.63 -11.10
N LYS A 179 -0.51 5.68 -11.86
CA LYS A 179 0.38 5.59 -13.02
C LYS A 179 1.74 5.04 -12.61
N ARG A 180 2.33 5.57 -11.53
CA ARG A 180 3.63 5.09 -11.02
C ARG A 180 3.55 3.62 -10.59
N LYS A 181 2.53 3.23 -9.82
CA LYS A 181 2.32 1.82 -9.42
C LYS A 181 2.13 0.90 -10.62
N ASN A 182 1.40 1.33 -11.65
CA ASN A 182 1.22 0.55 -12.86
C ASN A 182 2.54 0.38 -13.62
N GLN A 183 3.33 1.45 -13.73
CA GLN A 183 4.67 1.40 -14.32
C GLN A 183 5.59 0.47 -13.52
N GLU A 184 5.61 0.59 -12.19
CA GLU A 184 6.38 -0.30 -11.31
C GLU A 184 5.96 -1.77 -11.47
N ARG A 185 4.65 -2.05 -11.62
CA ARG A 185 4.14 -3.41 -11.86
C ARG A 185 4.58 -3.95 -13.20
N PHE A 186 4.42 -3.18 -14.26
CA PHE A 186 4.86 -3.56 -15.60
C PHE A 186 6.38 -3.80 -15.64
N MET A 187 7.17 -2.91 -15.03
CA MET A 187 8.64 -3.05 -15.01
C MET A 187 9.12 -4.22 -14.14
N ARG A 188 8.33 -4.62 -13.13
CA ARG A 188 8.65 -5.81 -12.32
C ARG A 188 8.44 -7.10 -13.08
N ASP A 189 7.30 -7.23 -13.75
CA ASP A 189 6.98 -8.40 -14.57
C ASP A 189 6.05 -7.98 -15.73
N PRO A 190 6.60 -7.76 -16.94
CA PRO A 190 5.83 -7.25 -18.07
C PRO A 190 4.84 -8.30 -18.60
N PHE A 191 5.19 -9.59 -18.54
CA PHE A 191 4.34 -10.67 -19.03
C PHE A 191 3.17 -10.93 -18.10
N GLN A 192 3.39 -10.94 -16.78
CA GLN A 192 2.30 -11.04 -15.81
C GLN A 192 1.38 -9.82 -15.88
N PHE A 193 1.94 -8.62 -16.06
CA PHE A 193 1.15 -7.40 -16.24
C PHE A 193 0.28 -7.47 -17.51
N ALA A 194 0.87 -7.84 -18.66
CA ALA A 194 0.12 -8.02 -19.91
C ALA A 194 -0.95 -9.11 -19.78
N ARG A 195 -0.61 -10.23 -19.13
CA ARG A 195 -1.55 -11.31 -18.83
C ARG A 195 -2.75 -10.80 -18.02
N GLN A 196 -2.51 -9.92 -17.05
CA GLN A 196 -3.57 -9.29 -16.26
C GLN A 196 -4.44 -8.29 -17.07
N LEU A 197 -3.90 -7.66 -18.12
CA LEU A 197 -4.66 -6.75 -18.98
C LEU A 197 -5.63 -7.50 -19.89
N PHE A 198 -5.20 -8.63 -20.45
CA PHE A 198 -5.97 -9.36 -21.46
C PHE A 198 -6.78 -10.53 -20.91
N GLN A 199 -6.36 -11.15 -19.80
CA GLN A 199 -7.15 -12.21 -19.19
C GLN A 199 -8.27 -11.59 -18.38
N GLN A 200 -9.51 -11.83 -18.82
CA GLN A 200 -10.66 -11.61 -17.98
C GLN A 200 -10.46 -12.40 -16.67
N PRO A 201 -10.81 -11.84 -15.51
CA PRO A 201 -10.74 -12.58 -14.27
C PRO A 201 -11.55 -13.87 -14.44
N LYS A 202 -10.89 -15.02 -14.26
CA LYS A 202 -11.50 -16.37 -14.33
C LYS A 202 -12.39 -16.62 -13.11
N SER A 203 -13.28 -15.69 -12.81
CA SER A 203 -14.15 -15.74 -11.65
C SER A 203 -15.51 -15.21 -12.08
N GLY A 204 -16.36 -16.13 -12.51
CA GLY A 204 -17.80 -15.99 -12.41
C GLY A 204 -18.27 -16.87 -11.25
N THR A 205 -19.17 -16.36 -10.41
CA THR A 205 -19.92 -17.23 -9.51
C THR A 205 -20.93 -17.97 -10.39
N LEU A 206 -20.83 -19.29 -10.48
CA LEU A 206 -21.81 -20.07 -11.20
C LEU A 206 -23.15 -19.92 -10.45
N THR A 207 -24.13 -19.27 -11.06
CA THR A 207 -25.48 -19.12 -10.48
C THR A 207 -26.31 -20.39 -10.64
N VAL A 208 -25.83 -21.33 -11.45
CA VAL A 208 -26.47 -22.60 -11.78
C VAL A 208 -26.12 -23.63 -10.72
N ASP A 209 -27.11 -24.39 -10.28
CA ASP A 209 -26.91 -25.47 -9.31
C ASP A 209 -26.05 -26.60 -9.89
N ARG A 210 -25.39 -27.34 -8.99
CA ARG A 210 -24.43 -28.39 -9.35
C ARG A 210 -25.04 -29.45 -10.25
N GLU A 211 -26.27 -29.86 -10.00
CA GLU A 211 -26.96 -30.93 -10.73
C GLU A 211 -27.25 -30.53 -12.19
N GLU A 212 -27.65 -29.28 -12.40
CA GLU A 212 -27.94 -28.73 -13.72
C GLU A 212 -26.65 -28.56 -14.53
N LEU A 213 -25.56 -28.15 -13.88
CA LEU A 213 -24.22 -28.13 -14.49
C LEU A 213 -23.75 -29.53 -14.90
N GLU A 214 -23.84 -30.51 -14.01
CA GLU A 214 -23.40 -31.88 -14.29
C GLU A 214 -24.22 -32.51 -15.42
N THR A 215 -25.52 -32.23 -15.49
CA THR A 215 -26.40 -32.68 -16.57
C THR A 215 -25.99 -32.05 -17.91
N HIS A 216 -25.70 -30.74 -17.92
CA HIS A 216 -25.19 -30.06 -19.11
C HIS A 216 -23.85 -30.65 -19.57
N LEU A 217 -22.90 -30.87 -18.66
CA LEU A 217 -21.60 -31.45 -19.00
C LEU A 217 -21.74 -32.87 -19.56
N LYS A 218 -22.58 -33.71 -18.95
CA LYS A 218 -22.93 -35.06 -19.47
C LYS A 218 -23.51 -34.98 -20.87
N LYS A 219 -24.45 -34.07 -21.11
CA LYS A 219 -25.06 -33.90 -22.43
C LYS A 219 -24.07 -33.40 -23.49
N THR A 220 -23.22 -32.45 -23.14
CA THR A 220 -22.32 -31.77 -24.09
C THR A 220 -21.08 -32.61 -24.43
N TYR A 221 -20.49 -33.28 -23.43
CA TYR A 221 -19.21 -33.99 -23.61
C TYR A 221 -19.32 -35.52 -23.56
N PHE A 222 -20.41 -36.07 -23.02
CA PHE A 222 -20.57 -37.51 -22.86
C PHE A 222 -21.67 -38.14 -23.73
N ARG A 223 -22.40 -37.35 -24.55
CA ARG A 223 -23.34 -37.86 -25.58
C ARG A 223 -22.78 -37.81 -27.01
N SER A 224 -21.46 -37.83 -27.15
CA SER A 224 -20.78 -37.99 -28.44
C SER A 224 -20.02 -39.30 -28.44
N HIS A 225 -20.75 -40.41 -28.52
CA HIS A 225 -20.42 -41.65 -29.24
C HIS A 225 -21.66 -42.53 -29.27
#